data_AF-A0A5B1BSZ7-F1
#
_entry.id   AF-A0A5B1BSZ7-F1
#
_cell.length_a   1.000
_cell.length_b   1.000
_cell.length_c   1.000
_cell.angle_alpha   90.00
_cell.angle_beta   90.00
_cell.angle_gamma   90.00
#
_symmetry.space_group_name_H-M   'P 1'
#
loop_
_entity.id
_entity.type
_entity.pdbx_description
1 polymer ?
#
loop_
_entity_poly.entity_id
_entity_poly.type
_entity_poly.pdbx_seq_one_letter_code
_entity_poly.pdbx_strand_id
1 'polypeptide(L)'
;MRLRELLFGCVDLHAVAHAGVLEWRGDGFFRATACDGVTVRGVGSDAEAVAELLRRAEVLQAEGPVYRARPAHEVVDFGWTSEASAAATDLDVDFAHQLGDGRPASLMGRLQELGRAVPSNRVEREVLAQAGAIALNASAPQVGSHRLFMPPFDGSDVGALGVERSATRGWATWVQWVDPRLLTSTNAKVWGDIDRRPRRDTVVRVSEWLRDAAAEGQLDAWLSNMFAHDPMLLHRLEGPAGPVYEVLRGTHRAHAARIWDLPWVLARVQVERLAKPLRPRTPLMEALWESLSRRGLMSAENDGDCWYLHEAAAEWMLTPPAMAVQWNAMYERLYPGALQAFTGMSVGELFDADRWAAALLA
;
A
#
# COMPACT_ATOMS: atom_id res chain seq x y z
N MET A 1 -3.39 25.31 20.67
CA MET A 1 -2.21 24.83 19.92
C MET A 1 -1.55 26.05 19.28
N ARG A 2 -0.31 26.42 19.65
CA ARG A 2 0.37 27.55 19.00
C ARG A 2 1.09 27.00 17.77
N LEU A 3 0.59 27.37 16.59
CA LEU A 3 1.05 27.11 15.22
C LEU A 3 2.52 27.47 14.89
N ARG A 4 3.40 27.68 15.88
CA ARG A 4 4.77 28.20 15.70
C ARG A 4 5.85 27.14 15.46
N GLU A 5 5.49 25.85 15.47
CA GLU A 5 6.44 24.74 15.35
C GLU A 5 6.12 23.87 14.12
N LEU A 6 6.00 24.45 12.92
CA LEU A 6 5.62 23.72 11.68
C LEU A 6 6.62 23.87 10.53
N LEU A 7 7.85 24.29 10.82
CA LEU A 7 8.95 24.26 9.86
C LEU A 7 9.73 22.96 10.06
N PHE A 8 9.37 21.92 9.30
CA PHE A 8 10.10 20.66 9.28
C PHE A 8 10.56 20.36 7.85
N GLY A 9 11.86 20.51 7.62
CA GLY A 9 12.43 20.41 6.28
C GLY A 9 11.85 21.48 5.34
N CYS A 10 11.50 21.07 4.11
CA CYS A 10 10.99 21.94 3.04
C CYS A 10 9.46 22.13 3.04
N VAL A 11 8.73 21.55 4.00
CA VAL A 11 7.26 21.56 4.01
C VAL A 11 6.72 22.45 5.13
N ASP A 12 6.00 23.51 4.74
CA ASP A 12 5.32 24.41 5.66
C ASP A 12 3.83 24.02 5.81
N LEU A 13 3.52 23.19 6.82
CA LEU A 13 2.13 22.80 7.09
C LEU A 13 1.24 23.98 7.48
N HIS A 14 1.81 25.09 7.96
CA HIS A 14 1.06 26.30 8.26
C HIS A 14 0.50 26.92 6.97
N ALA A 15 1.34 27.02 5.94
CA ALA A 15 0.92 27.52 4.63
C ALA A 15 -0.20 26.66 4.03
N VAL A 16 -0.07 25.33 4.14
CA VAL A 16 -1.08 24.37 3.64
C VAL A 16 -2.41 24.52 4.39
N ALA A 17 -2.37 24.66 5.72
CA ALA A 17 -3.56 24.90 6.53
C ALA A 17 -4.21 26.26 6.22
N HIS A 18 -3.41 27.32 6.05
CA HIS A 18 -3.89 28.66 5.69
C HIS A 18 -4.51 28.72 4.30
N ALA A 19 -4.04 27.89 3.36
CA ALA A 19 -4.64 27.73 2.05
C ALA A 19 -5.99 26.99 2.09
N GLY A 20 -6.42 26.50 3.26
CA GLY A 20 -7.65 25.73 3.43
C GLY A 20 -7.53 24.28 2.93
N VAL A 21 -6.32 23.80 2.65
CA VAL A 21 -6.06 22.45 2.14
C VAL A 21 -5.98 21.43 3.26
N LEU A 22 -5.53 21.83 4.46
CA LEU A 22 -5.32 20.96 5.62
C LEU A 22 -6.11 21.46 6.84
N GLU A 23 -6.92 20.58 7.40
CA GLU A 23 -7.46 20.68 8.76
C GLU A 23 -6.64 19.77 9.66
N TRP A 24 -6.03 20.32 10.72
CA TRP A 24 -5.36 19.52 11.76
C TRP A 24 -5.82 19.97 13.14
N ARG A 25 -6.32 19.03 13.93
CA ARG A 25 -6.94 19.27 15.24
C ARG A 25 -6.00 18.90 16.38
N GLY A 26 -6.24 19.50 17.54
CA GLY A 26 -5.45 19.25 18.76
C GLY A 26 -5.63 17.86 19.38
N ASP A 27 -6.52 17.03 18.84
CA ASP A 27 -6.69 15.62 19.24
C ASP A 27 -6.02 14.64 18.27
N GLY A 28 -5.17 15.15 17.38
CA GLY A 28 -4.33 14.38 16.46
C GLY A 28 -4.99 14.10 15.11
N PHE A 29 -6.29 14.33 14.94
CA PHE A 29 -6.99 14.15 13.66
C PHE A 29 -6.52 15.16 12.61
N PHE A 30 -6.23 14.70 11.41
CA PHE A 30 -6.05 15.57 10.25
C PHE A 30 -6.90 15.13 9.05
N ARG A 31 -7.21 16.11 8.21
CA ARG A 31 -7.88 15.94 6.92
C ARG A 31 -7.29 16.88 5.90
N ALA A 32 -7.03 16.37 4.70
CA ALA A 32 -6.63 17.19 3.57
C ALA A 32 -7.30 16.73 2.27
N THR A 33 -7.41 17.62 1.30
CA THR A 33 -7.95 17.29 -0.03
C THR A 33 -6.84 17.45 -1.07
N ALA A 34 -6.56 16.38 -1.80
CA ALA A 34 -5.64 16.37 -2.93
C ALA A 34 -6.24 17.11 -4.14
N CYS A 35 -5.38 17.47 -5.10
CA CYS A 35 -5.78 18.21 -6.31
C CYS A 35 -6.81 17.45 -7.19
N ASP A 36 -6.85 16.12 -7.10
CA ASP A 36 -7.79 15.26 -7.82
C ASP A 36 -9.13 15.07 -7.08
N GLY A 37 -9.33 15.78 -5.97
CA GLY A 37 -10.54 15.70 -5.14
C GLY A 37 -10.55 14.54 -4.14
N VAL A 38 -9.50 13.72 -4.09
CA VAL A 38 -9.37 12.68 -3.05
C VAL A 38 -9.18 13.34 -1.70
N THR A 39 -10.01 12.96 -0.73
CA THR A 39 -9.86 13.40 0.66
C THR A 39 -9.07 12.37 1.44
N VAL A 40 -7.97 12.82 2.01
CA VAL A 40 -7.08 12.06 2.90
C VAL A 40 -7.41 12.41 4.33
N ARG A 41 -7.57 11.39 5.18
CA ARG A 41 -7.86 11.54 6.61
C ARG A 41 -6.89 10.69 7.41
N GLY A 42 -6.60 11.09 8.63
CA GLY A 42 -5.72 10.31 9.46
C GLY A 42 -5.57 10.86 10.86
N VAL A 43 -4.66 10.23 11.58
CA VAL A 43 -4.17 10.73 12.87
C VAL A 43 -2.65 10.81 12.83
N GLY A 44 -2.09 11.82 13.49
CA GLY A 44 -0.66 11.98 13.65
C GLY A 44 -0.33 12.48 15.05
N SER A 45 0.69 11.88 15.67
CA SER A 45 1.24 12.31 16.97
C SER A 45 2.05 13.59 16.87
N ASP A 46 2.49 13.97 15.67
CA ASP A 46 3.39 15.08 15.43
C ASP A 46 3.30 15.57 13.97
N ALA A 47 3.88 16.74 13.72
CA ALA A 47 3.80 17.41 12.43
C ALA A 47 4.58 16.68 11.32
N GLU A 48 5.72 16.06 11.64
CA GLU A 48 6.50 15.29 10.66
C GLU A 48 5.72 14.07 10.19
N ALA A 49 5.05 13.37 11.13
CA ALA A 49 4.18 12.26 10.80
C ALA A 49 3.04 12.71 9.86
N VAL A 50 2.35 13.81 10.17
CA VAL A 50 1.31 14.36 9.31
C VAL A 50 1.86 14.73 7.93
N ALA A 51 3.01 15.41 7.86
CA ALA A 51 3.63 15.80 6.60
C ALA A 51 3.99 14.58 5.73
N GLU A 52 4.57 13.53 6.31
CA GLU A 52 4.93 12.31 5.56
C GLU A 52 3.71 11.54 5.10
N LEU A 53 2.68 11.46 5.93
CA LEU A 53 1.42 10.83 5.58
C LEU A 53 0.74 11.55 4.40
N LEU A 54 0.75 12.89 4.40
CA LEU A 54 0.23 13.70 3.30
C LEU A 54 1.12 13.62 2.04
N ARG A 55 2.44 13.51 2.19
CA ARG A 55 3.36 13.27 1.08
C ARG A 55 3.11 11.93 0.41
N ARG A 56 2.98 10.84 1.19
CA ARG A 56 2.66 9.50 0.68
C ARG A 56 1.28 9.42 0.03
N ALA A 57 0.35 10.26 0.45
CA ALA A 57 -0.95 10.42 -0.18
C ALA A 57 -0.96 11.43 -1.34
N GLU A 58 0.22 11.89 -1.78
CA GLU A 58 0.42 12.81 -2.92
C GLU A 58 -0.27 14.19 -2.76
N VAL A 59 -0.71 14.54 -1.55
CA VAL A 59 -1.24 15.87 -1.21
C VAL A 59 -0.10 16.89 -1.14
N LEU A 60 1.07 16.46 -0.64
CA LEU A 60 2.27 17.28 -0.53
C LEU A 60 3.36 16.75 -1.45
N GLN A 61 4.07 17.67 -2.08
CA GLN A 61 5.23 17.36 -2.91
C GLN A 61 6.50 17.59 -2.11
N ALA A 62 7.38 16.60 -2.09
CA ALA A 62 8.71 16.68 -1.50
C ALA A 62 9.67 15.75 -2.26
N GLU A 63 10.95 16.14 -2.38
CA GLU A 63 11.98 15.37 -3.09
C GLU A 63 12.38 14.06 -2.39
N GLY A 64 11.85 13.79 -1.19
CA GLY A 64 12.12 12.57 -0.43
C GLY A 64 11.23 12.47 0.82
N PRO A 65 11.45 11.46 1.67
CA PRO A 65 10.74 11.33 2.94
C PRO A 65 10.93 12.57 3.81
N VAL A 66 9.85 13.03 4.43
CA VAL A 66 9.88 14.17 5.35
C VAL A 66 9.88 13.74 6.82
N TYR A 67 9.52 12.48 7.08
CA TYR A 67 9.57 11.89 8.41
C TYR A 67 10.84 11.07 8.60
N ARG A 68 11.41 11.15 9.81
CA ARG A 68 12.58 10.37 10.23
C ARG A 68 12.26 9.63 11.50
N ALA A 69 12.55 8.32 11.54
CA ALA A 69 12.47 7.59 12.80
C ALA A 69 13.46 8.20 13.79
N ARG A 70 13.03 8.40 15.04
CA ARG A 70 13.87 8.94 16.13
C ARG A 70 13.56 8.24 17.45
N PRO A 71 14.50 8.27 18.42
CA PRO A 71 14.23 7.81 19.77
C PRO A 71 12.98 8.48 20.35
N ALA A 72 12.18 7.72 21.12
CA ALA A 72 10.90 8.23 21.62
C ALA A 72 11.03 9.49 22.49
N HIS A 73 12.16 9.66 23.17
CA HIS A 73 12.43 10.80 24.04
C HIS A 73 12.81 12.09 23.31
N GLU A 74 13.12 12.02 22.00
CA GLU A 74 13.48 13.19 21.18
C GLU A 74 12.29 13.80 20.43
N VAL A 75 11.14 13.12 20.45
CA VAL A 75 9.95 13.53 19.71
C VAL A 75 8.86 13.93 20.71
N VAL A 76 8.29 15.11 20.51
CA VAL A 76 7.11 15.54 21.25
C VAL A 76 5.90 14.81 20.68
N ASP A 77 5.37 13.87 21.45
CA ASP A 77 4.18 13.09 21.10
C ASP A 77 2.91 13.80 21.60
N PHE A 78 2.11 14.33 20.69
CA PHE A 78 0.81 14.91 21.00
C PHE A 78 -0.27 13.85 21.22
N GLY A 79 0.00 12.59 20.87
CA GLY A 79 -0.95 11.50 20.86
C GLY A 79 -2.10 11.74 19.89
N TRP A 80 -3.07 10.83 19.92
CA TRP A 80 -4.39 11.05 19.34
C TRP A 80 -5.44 10.30 20.14
N THR A 81 -6.67 10.75 20.03
CA THR A 81 -7.79 10.16 20.76
C THR A 81 -8.47 9.05 19.96
N SER A 82 -9.26 8.22 20.64
CA SER A 82 -10.10 7.23 19.96
C SER A 82 -11.16 7.89 19.08
N GLU A 83 -11.63 9.08 19.45
CA GLU A 83 -12.56 9.90 18.68
C GLU A 83 -11.92 10.41 17.39
N ALA A 84 -10.67 10.88 17.44
CA ALA A 84 -9.89 11.26 16.26
C ALA A 84 -9.71 10.07 15.31
N SER A 85 -9.38 8.89 15.85
CA SER A 85 -9.28 7.66 15.08
C SER A 85 -10.60 7.27 14.42
N ALA A 86 -11.72 7.35 15.15
CA ALA A 86 -13.05 7.03 14.62
C ALA A 86 -13.42 7.98 13.47
N ALA A 87 -13.21 9.28 13.64
CA ALA A 87 -13.46 10.29 12.62
C ALA A 87 -12.60 10.09 11.36
N ALA A 88 -11.33 9.69 11.52
CA ALA A 88 -10.45 9.40 10.40
C ALA A 88 -10.84 8.12 9.62
N THR A 89 -11.52 7.18 10.26
CA THR A 89 -12.00 5.94 9.61
C THR A 89 -13.40 6.02 9.00
N ASP A 90 -14.16 7.07 9.31
CA ASP A 90 -15.44 7.34 8.66
C ASP A 90 -15.18 7.85 7.24
N LEU A 91 -15.41 6.98 6.25
CA LEU A 91 -15.13 7.24 4.83
C LEU A 91 -16.38 7.09 3.95
N ASP A 92 -17.58 7.00 4.53
CA ASP A 92 -18.80 6.70 3.78
C ASP A 92 -19.07 7.75 2.70
N VAL A 93 -18.86 9.02 3.05
CA VAL A 93 -18.98 10.15 2.11
C VAL A 93 -17.91 10.08 1.02
N ASP A 94 -16.68 9.66 1.33
CA ASP A 94 -15.60 9.55 0.35
C ASP A 94 -15.86 8.40 -0.64
N PHE A 95 -16.41 7.27 -0.16
CA PHE A 95 -16.88 6.19 -1.04
C PHE A 95 -18.02 6.66 -1.94
N ALA A 96 -19.02 7.36 -1.40
CA ALA A 96 -20.12 7.90 -2.19
C ALA A 96 -19.63 8.89 -3.25
N HIS A 97 -18.69 9.77 -2.90
CA HIS A 97 -18.08 10.71 -3.86
C HIS A 97 -17.30 9.97 -4.95
N GLN A 98 -16.44 9.01 -4.61
CA GLN A 98 -15.65 8.26 -5.60
C GLN A 98 -16.51 7.36 -6.50
N LEU A 99 -17.63 6.85 -5.99
CA LEU A 99 -18.65 6.14 -6.77
C LEU A 99 -19.53 7.08 -7.59
N GLY A 100 -19.60 8.36 -7.27
CA GLY A 100 -20.29 9.38 -8.04
C GLY A 100 -19.33 10.06 -9.01
N ASP A 101 -18.84 11.22 -8.59
CA ASP A 101 -18.07 12.17 -9.38
C ASP A 101 -16.58 11.79 -9.53
N GLY A 102 -16.03 11.00 -8.61
CA GLY A 102 -14.61 10.57 -8.65
C GLY A 102 -14.31 9.39 -9.59
N ARG A 103 -15.28 8.95 -10.40
CA ARG A 103 -15.12 7.76 -11.25
C ARG A 103 -14.15 7.99 -12.41
N PRO A 104 -13.29 7.01 -12.75
CA PRO A 104 -12.54 7.03 -14.00
C PRO A 104 -13.50 7.09 -15.20
N ALA A 105 -13.24 8.00 -16.14
CA ALA A 105 -14.17 8.30 -17.23
C ALA A 105 -14.58 7.08 -18.09
N SER A 106 -13.68 6.10 -18.25
CA SER A 106 -13.92 4.88 -19.03
C SER A 106 -14.40 3.68 -18.22
N LEU A 107 -14.59 3.81 -16.90
CA LEU A 107 -14.99 2.72 -16.00
C LEU A 107 -16.27 2.03 -16.47
N MET A 108 -17.35 2.80 -16.67
CA MET A 108 -18.66 2.23 -16.99
C MET A 108 -18.66 1.51 -18.34
N GLY A 109 -18.01 2.10 -19.35
CA GLY A 109 -17.89 1.49 -20.67
C GLY A 109 -17.13 0.15 -20.63
N ARG A 110 -15.98 0.12 -19.94
CA ARG A 110 -15.18 -1.11 -19.81
C ARG A 110 -15.88 -2.20 -19.00
N LEU A 111 -16.61 -1.84 -17.94
CA LEU A 111 -17.41 -2.80 -17.18
C LEU A 111 -18.58 -3.35 -17.99
N GLN A 112 -19.24 -2.51 -18.80
CA GLN A 112 -20.31 -2.93 -19.70
C GLN A 112 -19.82 -3.93 -20.75
N GLU A 113 -18.66 -3.67 -21.36
CA GLU A 113 -18.01 -4.56 -22.31
C GLU A 113 -17.62 -5.88 -21.67
N LEU A 114 -16.97 -5.82 -20.51
CA LEU A 114 -16.56 -7.01 -19.76
C LEU A 114 -17.77 -7.86 -19.36
N GLY A 115 -18.82 -7.24 -18.81
CA GLY A 115 -20.04 -7.95 -18.41
C GLY A 115 -20.72 -8.66 -19.57
N ARG A 116 -20.73 -8.06 -20.78
CA ARG A 116 -21.27 -8.71 -21.99
C ARG A 116 -20.44 -9.90 -22.46
N ALA A 117 -19.13 -9.91 -22.18
CA ALA A 117 -18.23 -10.99 -22.54
C ALA A 117 -18.30 -12.18 -21.57
N VAL A 118 -18.89 -12.02 -20.38
CA VAL A 118 -19.00 -13.10 -19.38
C VAL A 118 -20.04 -14.15 -19.83
N PRO A 119 -19.67 -15.46 -19.87
CA PRO A 119 -20.61 -16.51 -20.27
C PRO A 119 -21.83 -16.69 -19.36
N SER A 120 -22.95 -17.10 -19.98
CA SER A 120 -24.19 -17.44 -19.27
C SER A 120 -24.08 -18.75 -18.46
N ASN A 121 -23.29 -19.72 -18.97
CA ASN A 121 -23.08 -21.02 -18.36
C ASN A 121 -22.11 -20.95 -17.17
N ARG A 122 -22.52 -21.47 -16.00
CA ARG A 122 -21.70 -21.50 -14.79
C ARG A 122 -20.41 -22.31 -14.95
N VAL A 123 -20.49 -23.49 -15.57
CA VAL A 123 -19.33 -24.38 -15.78
C VAL A 123 -18.28 -23.69 -16.64
N GLU A 124 -18.72 -22.97 -17.67
CA GLU A 124 -17.81 -22.20 -18.52
C GLU A 124 -17.12 -21.06 -17.74
N ARG A 125 -17.86 -20.34 -16.88
CA ARG A 125 -17.25 -19.33 -15.99
C ARG A 125 -16.23 -19.94 -15.03
N GLU A 126 -16.50 -21.13 -14.49
CA GLU A 126 -15.56 -21.85 -13.62
C GLU A 126 -14.27 -22.22 -14.36
N VAL A 127 -14.39 -22.72 -15.59
CA VAL A 127 -13.24 -23.04 -16.45
C VAL A 127 -12.43 -21.78 -16.78
N LEU A 128 -13.08 -20.68 -17.16
CA LEU A 128 -12.41 -19.41 -17.44
C LEU A 128 -11.72 -18.83 -16.22
N ALA A 129 -12.37 -18.84 -15.05
CA ALA A 129 -11.76 -18.36 -13.81
C ALA A 129 -10.52 -19.18 -13.43
N GLN A 130 -10.56 -20.50 -13.61
CA GLN A 130 -9.42 -21.37 -13.37
C GLN A 130 -8.28 -21.11 -14.37
N ALA A 131 -8.59 -20.96 -15.66
CA ALA A 131 -7.61 -20.63 -16.69
C ALA A 131 -6.96 -19.26 -16.43
N GLY A 132 -7.77 -18.24 -16.08
CA GLY A 132 -7.30 -16.92 -15.71
C GLY A 132 -6.41 -16.94 -14.47
N ALA A 133 -6.77 -17.71 -13.45
CA ALA A 133 -5.94 -17.90 -12.27
C ALA A 133 -4.58 -18.56 -12.62
N ILE A 134 -4.57 -19.59 -13.47
CA ILE A 134 -3.33 -20.25 -13.91
C ILE A 134 -2.42 -19.26 -14.67
N ALA A 135 -2.98 -18.56 -15.66
CA ALA A 135 -2.24 -17.57 -16.45
C ALA A 135 -1.69 -16.43 -15.58
N LEU A 136 -2.49 -15.98 -14.60
CA LEU A 136 -2.10 -14.92 -13.68
C LEU A 136 -0.98 -15.38 -12.72
N ASN A 137 -1.05 -16.60 -12.19
CA ASN A 137 0.03 -17.13 -11.34
C ASN A 137 1.34 -17.33 -12.12
N ALA A 138 1.28 -17.61 -13.43
CA ALA A 138 2.46 -17.71 -14.27
C ALA A 138 3.09 -16.34 -14.61
N SER A 139 2.25 -15.35 -14.91
CA SER A 139 2.71 -14.03 -15.38
C SER A 139 2.94 -13.01 -14.26
N ALA A 140 2.14 -13.05 -13.20
CA ALA A 140 2.18 -12.14 -12.07
C ALA A 140 1.85 -12.88 -10.75
N PRO A 141 2.71 -13.82 -10.31
CA PRO A 141 2.54 -14.51 -9.04
C PRO A 141 2.50 -13.51 -7.88
N GLN A 142 1.75 -13.85 -6.82
CA GLN A 142 1.73 -13.06 -5.59
C GLN A 142 3.09 -13.12 -4.90
N VAL A 143 3.44 -12.02 -4.24
CA VAL A 143 4.61 -11.94 -3.36
C VAL A 143 4.20 -12.15 -1.91
N GLY A 144 5.15 -12.53 -1.06
CA GLY A 144 4.93 -12.63 0.38
C GLY A 144 4.54 -11.28 1.00
N SER A 145 3.75 -11.31 2.07
CA SER A 145 3.35 -10.12 2.81
C SER A 145 4.56 -9.28 3.21
N HIS A 146 4.54 -8.01 2.83
CA HIS A 146 5.52 -7.05 3.32
C HIS A 146 5.11 -6.73 4.75
N ARG A 147 5.81 -7.25 5.76
CA ARG A 147 5.52 -6.99 7.19
C ARG A 147 6.51 -6.04 7.86
N LEU A 148 7.28 -5.32 7.06
CA LEU A 148 8.22 -4.33 7.59
C LEU A 148 7.43 -3.18 8.24
N PHE A 149 7.76 -2.83 9.50
CA PHE A 149 7.13 -1.78 10.33
C PHE A 149 5.74 -2.06 10.95
N MET A 150 5.21 -3.29 10.85
CA MET A 150 3.86 -3.60 11.34
C MET A 150 3.87 -4.26 12.74
N PRO A 151 3.29 -3.63 13.78
CA PRO A 151 3.10 -4.26 15.08
C PRO A 151 1.89 -5.22 15.07
N PRO A 152 1.80 -6.17 16.03
CA PRO A 152 2.84 -6.52 16.98
C PRO A 152 4.02 -7.16 16.25
N PHE A 153 5.23 -6.77 16.68
CA PHE A 153 6.43 -7.45 16.22
C PHE A 153 6.49 -8.81 16.93
N ASP A 154 6.59 -9.88 16.16
CA ASP A 154 6.59 -11.24 16.68
C ASP A 154 7.52 -12.16 15.86
N GLY A 155 7.56 -13.45 16.21
CA GLY A 155 8.43 -14.42 15.56
C GLY A 155 8.23 -14.56 14.04
N SER A 156 7.12 -14.07 13.50
CA SER A 156 6.78 -14.09 12.07
C SER A 156 7.31 -12.88 11.27
N ASP A 157 7.97 -11.91 11.92
CA ASP A 157 8.62 -10.80 11.22
C ASP A 157 9.84 -11.24 10.43
N VAL A 158 9.94 -10.78 9.18
CA VAL A 158 10.95 -11.27 8.24
C VAL A 158 12.04 -10.20 8.08
N GLY A 159 13.27 -10.51 8.51
CA GLY A 159 14.47 -9.66 8.29
C GLY A 159 14.72 -8.57 9.32
N ALA A 160 13.67 -7.99 9.90
CA ALA A 160 13.76 -6.95 10.93
C ALA A 160 13.00 -7.35 12.20
N LEU A 161 13.46 -6.87 13.35
CA LEU A 161 12.74 -6.87 14.61
C LEU A 161 12.39 -5.43 14.96
N GLY A 162 11.14 -5.13 15.29
CA GLY A 162 10.81 -3.81 15.80
C GLY A 162 11.30 -3.62 17.23
N VAL A 163 11.61 -2.38 17.58
CA VAL A 163 12.04 -2.02 18.94
C VAL A 163 10.81 -1.87 19.84
N GLU A 164 10.80 -2.58 20.97
CA GLU A 164 9.73 -2.48 21.96
C GLU A 164 9.47 -1.02 22.37
N ARG A 165 8.19 -0.67 22.58
CA ARG A 165 7.73 0.69 22.94
C ARG A 165 7.96 1.76 21.86
N SER A 166 8.35 1.37 20.64
CA SER A 166 8.25 2.28 19.49
C SER A 166 6.79 2.54 19.17
N ALA A 167 6.29 3.72 19.53
CA ALA A 167 4.92 4.14 19.26
C ALA A 167 4.67 4.20 17.74
N THR A 168 3.49 3.76 17.30
CA THR A 168 2.98 4.23 16.00
C THR A 168 2.84 5.74 16.11
N ARG A 169 3.33 6.48 15.10
CA ARG A 169 3.29 7.96 15.07
C ARG A 169 2.10 8.52 14.30
N GLY A 170 1.36 7.65 13.64
CA GLY A 170 0.16 8.04 12.91
C GLY A 170 -0.14 7.09 11.79
N TRP A 171 -1.24 7.36 11.12
CA TRP A 171 -1.63 6.70 9.89
C TRP A 171 -2.56 7.62 9.09
N ALA A 172 -2.57 7.43 7.78
CA ALA A 172 -3.50 8.05 6.85
C ALA A 172 -4.32 7.00 6.14
N THR A 173 -5.51 7.39 5.71
CA THR A 173 -6.38 6.59 4.88
C THR A 173 -7.18 7.49 3.94
N TRP A 174 -7.53 6.94 2.78
CA TRP A 174 -8.38 7.60 1.79
C TRP A 174 -9.06 6.55 0.92
N VAL A 175 -9.99 6.99 0.08
CA VAL A 175 -10.68 6.14 -0.89
C VAL A 175 -10.14 6.42 -2.28
N GLN A 176 -9.71 5.39 -3.00
CA GLN A 176 -9.07 5.54 -4.30
C GLN A 176 -9.45 4.44 -5.29
N TRP A 177 -9.60 4.82 -6.56
CA TRP A 177 -9.62 3.89 -7.68
C TRP A 177 -8.21 3.43 -8.02
N VAL A 178 -7.97 2.12 -7.93
CA VAL A 178 -6.66 1.50 -8.12
C VAL A 178 -6.71 0.57 -9.32
N ASP A 179 -5.66 0.61 -10.15
CA ASP A 179 -5.44 -0.40 -11.20
C ASP A 179 -5.21 -1.76 -10.52
N PRO A 180 -6.01 -2.80 -10.80
CA PRO A 180 -5.87 -4.08 -10.13
C PRO A 180 -4.50 -4.72 -10.31
N ARG A 181 -3.75 -4.38 -11.39
CA ARG A 181 -2.38 -4.85 -11.61
C ARG A 181 -1.42 -4.47 -10.47
N LEU A 182 -1.72 -3.38 -9.75
CA LEU A 182 -0.94 -2.93 -8.59
C LEU A 182 -1.23 -3.71 -7.29
N LEU A 183 -2.21 -4.63 -7.28
CA LEU A 183 -2.49 -5.51 -6.14
C LEU A 183 -1.53 -6.70 -6.14
N THR A 184 -0.54 -6.73 -5.24
CA THR A 184 0.61 -7.65 -5.36
C THR A 184 0.55 -8.84 -4.40
N SER A 185 -0.17 -8.71 -3.30
CA SER A 185 -0.32 -9.76 -2.29
C SER A 185 -1.69 -9.71 -1.63
N THR A 186 -2.11 -10.87 -1.15
CA THR A 186 -3.29 -11.07 -0.31
C THR A 186 -2.97 -12.11 0.76
N ASN A 187 -3.89 -12.33 1.70
CA ASN A 187 -3.79 -13.42 2.68
C ASN A 187 -3.78 -14.84 2.06
N ALA A 188 -4.14 -15.00 0.77
CA ALA A 188 -4.05 -16.25 0.04
C ALA A 188 -2.89 -16.20 -0.95
N LYS A 189 -1.93 -17.11 -0.85
CA LYS A 189 -0.64 -17.02 -1.57
C LYS A 189 -0.74 -17.26 -3.08
N VAL A 190 -1.83 -17.84 -3.57
CA VAL A 190 -2.00 -18.24 -4.97
C VAL A 190 -3.31 -17.65 -5.48
N TRP A 191 -3.27 -17.00 -6.65
CA TRP A 191 -4.48 -16.44 -7.24
C TRP A 191 -5.49 -17.55 -7.53
N GLY A 192 -6.76 -17.31 -7.21
CA GLY A 192 -7.86 -18.27 -7.38
C GLY A 192 -7.95 -19.40 -6.34
N ASP A 193 -6.91 -19.59 -5.51
CA ASP A 193 -6.90 -20.59 -4.43
C ASP A 193 -7.04 -19.91 -3.07
N ILE A 194 -8.25 -19.96 -2.51
CA ILE A 194 -8.58 -19.33 -1.23
C ILE A 194 -8.97 -20.45 -0.27
N ASP A 195 -8.09 -20.74 0.69
CA ASP A 195 -8.31 -21.80 1.69
C ASP A 195 -9.47 -21.44 2.63
N ARG A 196 -10.65 -21.95 2.28
CA ARG A 196 -11.89 -21.84 3.05
C ARG A 196 -12.61 -23.17 2.94
N ARG A 197 -13.17 -23.63 4.07
CA ARG A 197 -14.05 -24.81 4.12
C ARG A 197 -15.44 -24.39 4.61
N PRO A 198 -16.49 -24.52 3.79
CA PRO A 198 -16.47 -24.92 2.36
C PRO A 198 -15.81 -23.85 1.47
N ARG A 199 -15.32 -24.28 0.30
CA ARG A 199 -14.75 -23.36 -0.70
C ARG A 199 -15.83 -22.38 -1.14
N ARG A 200 -15.55 -21.08 -1.07
CA ARG A 200 -16.46 -20.05 -1.57
C ARG A 200 -16.27 -19.89 -3.07
N ASP A 201 -17.37 -19.82 -3.80
CA ASP A 201 -17.41 -19.58 -5.24
C ASP A 201 -17.44 -18.09 -5.60
N THR A 202 -17.10 -17.20 -4.66
CA THR A 202 -17.22 -15.75 -4.80
C THR A 202 -16.53 -15.20 -6.04
N VAL A 203 -15.36 -15.71 -6.40
CA VAL A 203 -14.63 -15.27 -7.62
C VAL A 203 -15.47 -15.51 -8.87
N VAL A 204 -16.15 -16.65 -8.98
CA VAL A 204 -17.01 -17.00 -10.11
C VAL A 204 -18.33 -16.22 -10.06
N ARG A 205 -18.89 -16.01 -8.87
CA ARG A 205 -20.14 -15.25 -8.69
C ARG A 205 -20.00 -13.78 -9.05
N VAL A 206 -18.84 -13.18 -8.82
CA VAL A 206 -18.60 -11.77 -9.17
C VAL A 206 -18.77 -11.52 -10.66
N SER A 207 -18.32 -12.43 -11.54
CA SER A 207 -18.52 -12.25 -12.99
C SER A 207 -19.97 -12.46 -13.40
N GLU A 208 -20.68 -13.40 -12.78
CA GLU A 208 -22.13 -13.54 -12.97
C GLU A 208 -22.88 -12.26 -12.58
N TRP A 209 -22.60 -11.70 -11.41
CA TRP A 209 -23.22 -10.44 -11.00
C TRP A 209 -22.89 -9.27 -11.93
N LEU A 210 -21.65 -9.22 -12.44
CA LEU A 210 -21.25 -8.19 -13.40
C LEU A 210 -22.02 -8.34 -14.73
N ARG A 211 -22.15 -9.58 -15.22
CA ARG A 211 -22.92 -9.89 -16.43
C ARG A 211 -24.37 -9.43 -16.29
N ASP A 212 -25.02 -9.81 -15.19
CA ASP A 212 -26.42 -9.50 -14.95
C ASP A 212 -26.62 -7.99 -14.80
N ALA A 213 -25.75 -7.32 -14.05
CA ALA A 213 -25.77 -5.87 -13.91
C ALA A 213 -25.54 -5.15 -15.25
N ALA A 214 -24.67 -5.66 -16.12
CA ALA A 214 -24.43 -5.11 -17.45
C ALA A 214 -25.64 -5.33 -18.39
N ALA A 215 -26.35 -6.45 -18.26
CA ALA A 215 -27.54 -6.73 -19.06
C ALA A 215 -28.75 -5.88 -18.61
N GLU A 216 -28.87 -5.63 -17.31
CA GLU A 216 -30.00 -4.92 -16.70
C GLU A 216 -29.76 -3.40 -16.55
N GLY A 217 -28.57 -2.90 -16.91
CA GLY A 217 -28.22 -1.49 -16.73
C GLY A 217 -28.03 -1.08 -15.27
N GLN A 218 -27.65 -2.03 -14.40
CA GLN A 218 -27.50 -1.85 -12.95
C GLN A 218 -26.03 -1.79 -12.48
N LEU A 219 -25.12 -1.32 -13.33
CA LEU A 219 -23.69 -1.26 -13.01
C LEU A 219 -23.38 -0.37 -11.79
N ASP A 220 -24.12 0.72 -11.55
CA ASP A 220 -23.96 1.55 -10.34
C ASP A 220 -24.25 0.78 -9.04
N ALA A 221 -25.33 -0.02 -9.05
CA ALA A 221 -25.68 -0.86 -7.91
C ALA A 221 -24.64 -1.96 -7.71
N TRP A 222 -24.14 -2.55 -8.81
CA TRP A 222 -23.05 -3.52 -8.76
C TRP A 222 -21.78 -2.91 -8.17
N LEU A 223 -21.35 -1.73 -8.60
CA LEU A 223 -20.19 -1.00 -8.07
C LEU A 223 -20.33 -0.74 -6.56
N SER A 224 -21.49 -0.26 -6.13
CA SER A 224 -21.78 0.02 -4.72
C SER A 224 -21.68 -1.25 -3.87
N ASN A 225 -22.25 -2.36 -4.35
CA ASN A 225 -22.16 -3.65 -3.67
C ASN A 225 -20.73 -4.21 -3.68
N MET A 226 -20.03 -4.10 -4.81
CA MET A 226 -18.69 -4.63 -5.03
C MET A 226 -17.60 -3.85 -4.30
N PHE A 227 -17.83 -2.58 -3.93
CA PHE A 227 -16.78 -1.75 -3.33
C PHE A 227 -17.16 -0.99 -2.05
N ALA A 228 -18.41 -0.61 -1.79
CA ALA A 228 -18.75 0.22 -0.62
C ALA A 228 -19.25 -0.55 0.62
N HIS A 229 -20.02 -1.64 0.45
CA HIS A 229 -20.66 -2.33 1.60
C HIS A 229 -19.68 -3.11 2.51
N ASP A 230 -18.50 -3.46 1.99
CA ASP A 230 -17.36 -4.01 2.74
C ASP A 230 -16.08 -3.71 1.95
N PRO A 231 -15.53 -2.49 2.08
CA PRO A 231 -14.48 -2.05 1.19
C PRO A 231 -13.20 -2.85 1.41
N MET A 232 -12.51 -3.09 0.29
CA MET A 232 -11.15 -3.60 0.35
C MET A 232 -10.29 -2.63 1.15
N LEU A 233 -9.40 -3.19 1.98
CA LEU A 233 -8.38 -2.43 2.68
C LEU A 233 -7.03 -2.73 2.02
N LEU A 234 -6.42 -1.70 1.45
CA LEU A 234 -5.13 -1.77 0.78
C LEU A 234 -4.09 -1.06 1.64
N HIS A 235 -2.96 -1.73 1.84
CA HIS A 235 -1.77 -1.10 2.38
C HIS A 235 -0.87 -0.66 1.23
N ARG A 236 -0.56 0.65 1.17
CA ARG A 236 0.26 1.24 0.13
C ARG A 236 1.75 1.11 0.49
N LEU A 237 2.53 0.60 -0.46
CA LEU A 237 3.99 0.45 -0.36
C LEU A 237 4.62 1.31 -1.44
N GLU A 238 5.49 2.23 -1.05
CA GLU A 238 6.19 3.10 -1.99
C GLU A 238 7.34 2.36 -2.68
N GLY A 239 7.55 2.68 -3.95
CA GLY A 239 8.70 2.28 -4.74
C GLY A 239 9.14 3.44 -5.65
N PRO A 240 10.31 3.32 -6.31
CA PRO A 240 10.97 4.44 -6.96
C PRO A 240 10.20 5.05 -8.16
N ALA A 241 9.34 4.28 -8.82
CA ALA A 241 8.52 4.74 -9.96
C ALA A 241 7.01 4.85 -9.63
N GLY A 242 6.62 4.56 -8.39
CA GLY A 242 5.23 4.53 -7.99
C GLY A 242 4.90 3.40 -7.01
N PRO A 243 3.69 3.42 -6.44
CA PRO A 243 3.30 2.51 -5.37
C PRO A 243 2.86 1.14 -5.88
N VAL A 244 2.82 0.19 -4.95
CA VAL A 244 2.14 -1.09 -5.06
C VAL A 244 1.30 -1.34 -3.81
N TYR A 245 0.37 -2.29 -3.85
CA TYR A 245 -0.61 -2.49 -2.79
C TYR A 245 -0.69 -3.92 -2.31
N GLU A 246 -0.60 -4.08 -0.99
CA GLU A 246 -0.94 -5.30 -0.28
C GLU A 246 -2.42 -5.27 0.14
N VAL A 247 -3.15 -6.36 -0.09
CA VAL A 247 -4.57 -6.48 0.26
C VAL A 247 -4.71 -7.07 1.67
N LEU A 248 -4.95 -6.20 2.64
CA LEU A 248 -5.17 -6.60 4.04
C LEU A 248 -6.57 -7.18 4.26
N ARG A 249 -7.58 -6.61 3.60
CA ARG A 249 -8.98 -7.08 3.63
C ARG A 249 -9.57 -7.09 2.23
N GLY A 250 -10.41 -8.10 1.97
CA GLY A 250 -11.12 -8.24 0.70
C GLY A 250 -10.45 -9.17 -0.32
N THR A 251 -9.74 -10.20 0.14
CA THR A 251 -9.06 -11.22 -0.70
C THR A 251 -9.90 -11.72 -1.86
N HIS A 252 -11.19 -12.06 -1.65
CA HIS A 252 -12.04 -12.55 -2.74
C HIS A 252 -12.28 -11.49 -3.82
N ARG A 253 -12.42 -10.21 -3.44
CA ARG A 253 -12.61 -9.09 -4.37
C ARG A 253 -11.34 -8.83 -5.17
N ALA A 254 -10.18 -8.88 -4.52
CA ALA A 254 -8.88 -8.78 -5.18
C ALA A 254 -8.68 -9.92 -6.20
N HIS A 255 -8.94 -11.18 -5.81
CA HIS A 255 -8.83 -12.32 -6.70
C HIS A 255 -9.77 -12.19 -7.90
N ALA A 256 -11.04 -11.82 -7.66
CA ALA A 256 -12.00 -11.59 -8.72
C ALA A 256 -11.55 -10.47 -9.66
N ALA A 257 -11.07 -9.35 -9.11
CA ALA A 257 -10.59 -8.22 -9.89
C ALA A 257 -9.43 -8.59 -10.82
N ARG A 258 -8.46 -9.35 -10.32
CA ARG A 258 -7.31 -9.79 -11.12
C ARG A 258 -7.67 -10.87 -12.14
N ILE A 259 -8.48 -11.86 -11.75
CA ILE A 259 -8.80 -13.02 -12.60
C ILE A 259 -9.72 -12.61 -13.76
N TRP A 260 -10.66 -11.70 -13.50
CA TRP A 260 -11.59 -11.19 -14.51
C TRP A 260 -11.11 -9.92 -15.20
N ASP A 261 -9.86 -9.50 -14.95
CA ASP A 261 -9.27 -8.29 -15.51
C ASP A 261 -10.18 -7.06 -15.36
N LEU A 262 -10.72 -6.87 -14.15
CA LEU A 262 -11.52 -5.68 -13.85
C LEU A 262 -10.67 -4.44 -14.14
N PRO A 263 -11.26 -3.38 -14.70
CA PRO A 263 -10.47 -2.26 -15.17
C PRO A 263 -10.00 -1.35 -14.03
N TRP A 264 -10.76 -1.29 -12.92
CA TRP A 264 -10.41 -0.60 -11.68
C TRP A 264 -11.02 -1.30 -10.46
N VAL A 265 -10.42 -1.09 -9.30
CA VAL A 265 -10.95 -1.46 -7.99
C VAL A 265 -11.03 -0.21 -7.12
N LEU A 266 -12.18 0.06 -6.52
CA LEU A 266 -12.31 1.09 -5.50
C LEU A 266 -12.02 0.48 -4.14
N ALA A 267 -11.11 1.10 -3.38
CA ALA A 267 -10.71 0.60 -2.09
C ALA A 267 -10.37 1.71 -1.11
N ARG A 268 -10.38 1.34 0.18
CA ARG A 268 -9.75 2.12 1.23
C ARG A 268 -8.25 1.86 1.17
N VAL A 269 -7.48 2.88 0.84
CA VAL A 269 -6.01 2.85 0.91
C VAL A 269 -5.58 3.33 2.30
N GLN A 270 -4.54 2.72 2.84
CA GLN A 270 -3.98 3.05 4.15
C GLN A 270 -2.45 3.11 4.08
N VAL A 271 -1.91 4.07 4.79
CA VAL A 271 -0.48 4.21 5.11
C VAL A 271 -0.37 4.32 6.62
N GLU A 272 0.16 3.30 7.30
CA GLU A 272 0.36 3.28 8.75
C GLU A 272 1.82 3.03 9.16
N ARG A 273 2.68 2.79 8.17
CA ARG A 273 4.03 2.27 8.31
C ARG A 273 5.07 3.36 8.13
N LEU A 274 4.92 4.43 8.91
CA LEU A 274 6.00 5.38 9.09
C LEU A 274 7.22 4.65 9.65
N ALA A 275 8.42 5.09 9.25
CA ALA A 275 9.65 4.47 9.70
C ALA A 275 9.66 4.34 11.23
N LYS A 276 9.94 3.14 11.71
CA LYS A 276 10.13 2.87 13.14
C LYS A 276 11.58 2.47 13.37
N PRO A 277 12.11 2.66 14.59
CA PRO A 277 13.38 2.04 14.96
C PRO A 277 13.28 0.53 14.74
N LEU A 278 14.21 -0.01 13.97
CA LEU A 278 14.31 -1.43 13.64
C LEU A 278 15.63 -2.00 14.16
N ARG A 279 15.69 -3.32 14.29
CA ARG A 279 16.93 -4.05 14.50
C ARG A 279 17.07 -5.11 13.42
N PRO A 280 18.24 -5.27 12.79
CA PRO A 280 18.47 -6.38 11.88
C PRO A 280 18.33 -7.70 12.64
N ARG A 281 17.59 -8.67 12.09
CA ARG A 281 17.34 -9.95 12.76
C ARG A 281 18.56 -10.86 12.78
N THR A 282 19.49 -10.67 11.85
CA THR A 282 20.71 -11.47 11.71
C THR A 282 21.90 -10.60 11.32
N PRO A 283 23.15 -11.04 11.57
CA PRO A 283 24.36 -10.32 11.13
C PRO A 283 24.43 -10.13 9.61
N LEU A 284 23.86 -11.08 8.84
CA LEU A 284 23.75 -10.93 7.39
C LEU A 284 22.84 -9.76 7.02
N MET A 285 21.68 -9.62 7.68
CA MET A 285 20.78 -8.49 7.44
C MET A 285 21.43 -7.16 7.78
N GLU A 286 22.18 -7.11 8.89
CA GLU A 286 22.94 -5.92 9.29
C GLU A 286 23.96 -5.51 8.22
N ALA A 287 24.79 -6.46 7.75
CA ALA A 287 25.77 -6.19 6.70
C ALA A 287 25.13 -5.74 5.38
N LEU A 288 23.95 -6.28 5.03
CA LEU A 288 23.19 -5.85 3.86
C LEU A 288 22.67 -4.42 4.02
N TRP A 289 22.12 -4.08 5.18
CA TRP A 289 21.62 -2.75 5.49
C TRP A 289 22.74 -1.71 5.49
N GLU A 290 23.89 -2.01 6.11
CA GLU A 290 25.08 -1.17 6.04
C GLU A 290 25.50 -0.88 4.60
N SER A 291 25.45 -1.90 3.73
CA SER A 291 25.86 -1.71 2.34
C SER A 291 24.83 -0.95 1.51
N LEU A 292 23.52 -1.15 1.76
CA LEU A 292 22.47 -0.29 1.20
C LEU A 292 22.71 1.18 1.58
N SER A 293 23.12 1.44 2.82
CA SER A 293 23.50 2.80 3.25
C SER A 293 24.73 3.34 2.55
N ARG A 294 25.82 2.57 2.46
CA ARG A 294 27.03 3.00 1.73
C ARG A 294 26.76 3.31 0.26
N ARG A 295 25.78 2.64 -0.35
CA ARG A 295 25.36 2.83 -1.74
C ARG A 295 24.33 3.95 -1.93
N GLY A 296 23.90 4.61 -0.85
CA GLY A 296 22.88 5.66 -0.92
C GLY A 296 21.47 5.13 -1.23
N LEU A 297 21.24 3.82 -1.09
CA LEU A 297 19.93 3.19 -1.27
C LEU A 297 19.09 3.17 0.02
N MET A 298 19.71 3.57 1.13
CA MET A 298 19.09 3.72 2.42
C MET A 298 19.79 4.85 3.21
N SER A 299 19.04 5.63 3.97
CA SER A 299 19.59 6.54 4.98
C SER A 299 19.02 6.18 6.34
N ALA A 300 19.88 5.98 7.33
CA ALA A 300 19.50 5.68 8.70
C ALA A 300 20.55 6.21 9.68
N GLU A 301 20.11 6.55 10.89
CA GLU A 301 21.00 6.74 12.04
C GLU A 301 21.07 5.46 12.87
N ASN A 302 22.25 5.15 13.39
CA ASN A 302 22.47 3.96 14.22
C ASN A 302 22.84 4.37 15.63
N ASP A 303 22.07 3.90 16.61
CA ASP A 303 22.38 4.01 18.03
C ASP A 303 22.32 2.61 18.66
N GLY A 304 23.49 2.11 19.05
CA GLY A 304 23.64 0.72 19.50
C GLY A 304 23.24 -0.29 18.41
N ASP A 305 22.25 -1.12 18.72
CA ASP A 305 21.70 -2.13 17.82
C ASP A 305 20.43 -1.66 17.07
N CYS A 306 20.02 -0.41 17.28
CA CYS A 306 18.81 0.18 16.73
C CYS A 306 19.13 1.07 15.52
N TRP A 307 18.40 0.82 14.43
CA TRP A 307 18.45 1.53 13.17
C TRP A 307 17.24 2.45 13.05
N TYR A 308 17.49 3.74 12.97
CA TYR A 308 16.51 4.81 12.83
C TYR A 308 16.41 5.20 11.36
N LEU A 309 15.53 4.53 10.63
CA LEU A 309 15.38 4.72 9.20
C LEU A 309 14.84 6.13 8.87
N HIS A 310 15.51 6.81 7.95
CA HIS A 310 15.08 8.07 7.36
C HIS A 310 14.50 7.85 5.96
N GLU A 311 15.19 7.06 5.14
CA GLU A 311 14.83 6.83 3.75
C GLU A 311 15.28 5.43 3.31
N ALA A 312 14.48 4.80 2.44
CA ALA A 312 14.87 3.60 1.71
C ALA A 312 14.37 3.69 0.27
N ALA A 313 15.20 3.26 -0.67
CA ALA A 313 14.89 3.15 -2.10
C ALA A 313 13.59 2.40 -2.36
N ALA A 314 13.42 1.29 -1.63
CA ALA A 314 12.22 0.50 -1.59
C ALA A 314 12.20 -0.26 -0.26
N GLU A 315 11.10 -0.15 0.49
CA GLU A 315 11.00 -0.70 1.85
C GLU A 315 11.28 -2.22 1.86
N TRP A 316 10.89 -2.96 0.83
CA TRP A 316 11.10 -4.41 0.75
C TRP A 316 12.57 -4.82 0.60
N MET A 317 13.48 -3.92 0.23
CA MET A 317 14.93 -4.23 0.19
C MET A 317 15.54 -4.42 1.57
N LEU A 318 14.81 -4.05 2.64
CA LEU A 318 15.20 -4.30 4.02
C LEU A 318 14.82 -5.70 4.51
N THR A 319 14.18 -6.51 3.66
CA THR A 319 13.82 -7.92 3.94
C THR A 319 14.92 -8.89 3.49
N PRO A 320 14.89 -10.18 3.88
CA PRO A 320 15.91 -11.14 3.46
C PRO A 320 15.97 -11.29 1.94
N PRO A 321 17.14 -11.66 1.38
CA PRO A 321 17.37 -11.72 -0.06
C PRO A 321 16.26 -12.43 -0.84
N ALA A 322 15.80 -13.60 -0.38
CA ALA A 322 14.75 -14.37 -1.04
C ALA A 322 13.40 -13.61 -1.16
N MET A 323 13.07 -12.76 -0.19
CA MET A 323 11.87 -11.92 -0.23
C MET A 323 12.11 -10.66 -1.06
N ALA A 324 13.25 -9.98 -0.87
CA ALA A 324 13.61 -8.79 -1.62
C ALA A 324 13.58 -9.05 -3.14
N VAL A 325 14.15 -10.15 -3.61
CA VAL A 325 14.18 -10.48 -5.05
C VAL A 325 12.80 -10.86 -5.62
N GLN A 326 11.91 -11.44 -4.81
CA GLN A 326 10.52 -11.68 -5.22
C GLN A 326 9.77 -10.35 -5.44
N TRP A 327 9.95 -9.41 -4.51
CA TRP A 327 9.41 -8.06 -4.66
C TRP A 327 10.04 -7.30 -5.82
N ASN A 328 11.36 -7.41 -6.03
CA ASN A 328 12.04 -6.79 -7.18
C ASN A 328 11.47 -7.31 -8.51
N ALA A 329 11.35 -8.63 -8.67
CA ALA A 329 10.82 -9.23 -9.88
C ALA A 329 9.35 -8.86 -10.12
N MET A 330 8.56 -8.74 -9.05
CA MET A 330 7.19 -8.25 -9.13
C MET A 330 7.14 -6.78 -9.57
N TYR A 331 7.94 -5.93 -8.93
CA TYR A 331 7.94 -4.50 -9.20
C TYR A 331 8.42 -4.22 -10.63
N GLU A 332 9.41 -4.94 -11.12
CA GLU A 332 9.87 -4.85 -12.51
C GLU A 332 8.75 -5.11 -13.53
N ARG A 333 7.84 -6.06 -13.25
CA ARG A 333 6.71 -6.32 -14.16
C ARG A 333 5.72 -5.16 -14.24
N LEU A 334 5.61 -4.38 -13.17
CA LEU A 334 4.70 -3.24 -13.09
C LEU A 334 5.38 -1.95 -13.57
N TYR A 335 6.67 -1.82 -13.29
CA TYR A 335 7.50 -0.65 -13.58
C TYR A 335 8.83 -1.07 -14.20
N PRO A 336 8.85 -1.50 -15.49
CA PRO A 336 10.05 -2.02 -16.13
C PRO A 336 11.22 -1.01 -16.12
N GLY A 337 12.41 -1.46 -15.72
CA GLY A 337 13.64 -0.70 -15.67
C GLY A 337 13.77 0.25 -14.48
N ALA A 338 12.70 0.49 -13.71
CA ALA A 338 12.71 1.47 -12.62
C ALA A 338 13.72 1.12 -11.53
N LEU A 339 13.77 -0.15 -11.11
CA LEU A 339 14.71 -0.59 -10.08
C LEU A 339 16.14 -0.58 -10.56
N GLN A 340 16.40 -0.94 -11.82
CA GLN A 340 17.74 -0.88 -12.38
C GLN A 340 18.24 0.56 -12.46
N ALA A 341 17.40 1.48 -12.94
CA ALA A 341 17.72 2.90 -13.03
C ALA A 341 18.01 3.50 -11.65
N PHE A 342 17.25 3.11 -10.63
CA PHE A 342 17.41 3.63 -9.27
C PHE A 342 18.60 3.01 -8.52
N THR A 343 18.82 1.70 -8.65
CA THR A 343 19.84 0.97 -7.87
C THR A 343 21.18 0.84 -8.57
N GLY A 344 21.22 0.97 -9.89
CA GLY A 344 22.37 0.63 -10.73
C GLY A 344 22.65 -0.87 -10.86
N MET A 345 21.83 -1.74 -10.25
CA MET A 345 21.99 -3.19 -10.31
C MET A 345 21.37 -3.76 -11.59
N SER A 346 21.97 -4.84 -12.11
CA SER A 346 21.44 -5.58 -13.25
C SER A 346 20.22 -6.43 -12.88
N VAL A 347 19.42 -6.82 -13.87
CA VAL A 347 18.32 -7.80 -13.70
C VAL A 347 18.78 -9.08 -13.01
N GLY A 348 19.96 -9.58 -13.39
CA GLY A 348 20.52 -10.80 -12.81
C GLY A 348 20.88 -10.66 -11.33
N GLU A 349 21.26 -9.46 -10.89
CA GLU A 349 21.53 -9.17 -9.49
C GLU A 349 20.25 -8.84 -8.72
N LEU A 350 19.23 -8.27 -9.37
CA LEU A 350 17.97 -7.92 -8.71
C LEU A 350 17.06 -9.12 -8.44
N PHE A 351 17.12 -10.17 -9.27
CA PHE A 351 16.15 -11.29 -9.24
C PHE A 351 16.70 -12.62 -8.71
N ASP A 352 17.99 -12.68 -8.41
CA ASP A 352 18.64 -13.86 -7.83
C ASP A 352 19.14 -13.53 -6.42
N ALA A 353 18.70 -14.30 -5.42
CA ALA A 353 18.96 -13.97 -4.01
C ALA A 353 20.45 -13.97 -3.66
N ASP A 354 21.23 -14.89 -4.23
CA ASP A 354 22.65 -15.01 -3.96
C ASP A 354 23.43 -13.89 -4.66
N ARG A 355 23.08 -13.59 -5.91
CA ARG A 355 23.68 -12.47 -6.65
C ARG A 355 23.29 -11.13 -6.06
N TRP A 356 22.07 -10.96 -5.57
CA TRP A 356 21.62 -9.75 -4.89
C TRP A 356 22.46 -9.50 -3.64
N ALA A 357 22.60 -10.52 -2.80
CA ALA A 357 23.41 -10.43 -1.59
C ALA A 357 24.89 -10.20 -1.91
N ALA A 358 25.46 -10.93 -2.87
CA ALA A 358 26.85 -10.75 -3.29
C ALA A 358 27.10 -9.36 -3.86
N ALA A 359 26.21 -8.85 -4.71
CA ALA A 359 26.31 -7.54 -5.31
C ALA A 359 26.21 -6.43 -4.26
N LEU A 360 25.43 -6.59 -3.19
CA LEU A 360 25.39 -5.64 -2.08
C LEU A 360 26.60 -5.78 -1.16
N LEU A 361 27.12 -6.97 -0.90
CA LEU A 361 28.23 -7.18 0.04
C LEU A 361 29.63 -6.93 -0.57
N ALA A 362 29.72 -6.84 -1.89
CA ALA A 362 30.91 -6.36 -2.62
C ALA A 362 31.12 -4.86 -2.38
#